data_AF-A0A2W2ERM5-F1
#
_entry.id   AF-A0A2W2ERM5-F1
#
_cell.length_a   1.000
_cell.length_b   1.000
_cell.length_c   1.000
_cell.angle_alpha   90.00
_cell.angle_beta   90.00
_cell.angle_gamma   90.00
#
_symmetry.space_group_name_H-M   'P 1'
#
loop_
_entity.id
_entity.type
_entity.pdbx_description
1 polymer ?
#
loop_
_entity_poly.entity_id
_entity_poly.type
_entity_poly.pdbx_seq_one_letter_code
_entity_poly.pdbx_strand_id
1 'polypeptide(L)'
;MSGICVGVVTIPRMRVSEQIMAVLGPDPVWSDQHEGMSGQVMRVTGAAGVFYVKQGPIAVAEHERLRWLKRWAAVPGIVAFDGQSLVLADVGAPSLETAAPPEIGTVLGRVLRGLHAIEVGECPFDERLDVRLARAGTRVRGGLVDADDFDEDHAGCSPQEVLDRLIAERPAEEDPVVAHGDYTPGNVLVPPVGDPVLIDVGGLGVADRYLDLAIAVRDLRADFGPPAVDDFFAAYGLDVLDERKLGYFRLLDEMF
;
A
#
# COMPACT_ATOMS: atom_id res chain seq x y z
N MET A 1 29.49 -21.03 25.04
CA MET A 1 28.06 -21.40 24.96
C MET A 1 27.28 -20.35 25.74
N SER A 2 26.93 -19.25 25.06
CA SER A 2 26.10 -18.19 25.63
C SER A 2 24.72 -18.37 25.04
N GLY A 3 23.75 -18.69 25.89
CA GLY A 3 22.35 -18.89 25.50
C GLY A 3 21.72 -17.55 25.13
N ILE A 4 21.19 -17.48 23.91
CA ILE A 4 20.31 -16.39 23.48
C ILE A 4 18.97 -16.65 24.16
N CYS A 5 18.64 -15.81 25.13
CA CYS A 5 17.28 -15.70 25.66
C CYS A 5 16.40 -15.19 24.53
N VAL A 6 15.63 -16.09 23.90
CA VAL A 6 14.53 -15.71 23.01
C VAL A 6 13.45 -15.12 23.90
N GLY A 7 13.44 -13.79 24.04
CA GLY A 7 12.38 -13.07 24.70
C GLY A 7 11.09 -13.29 23.92
N VAL A 8 10.13 -14.00 24.52
CA VAL A 8 8.75 -14.05 24.02
C VAL A 8 8.17 -12.65 24.24
N VAL A 9 8.30 -11.80 23.23
CA VAL A 9 7.51 -10.57 23.15
C VAL A 9 6.07 -11.03 23.07
N THR A 10 5.34 -10.85 24.17
CA THR A 10 3.92 -11.16 24.21
C THR A 10 3.22 -10.03 23.47
N ILE A 11 3.07 -10.18 22.16
CA ILE A 11 2.30 -9.25 21.32
C ILE A 11 0.89 -9.20 21.93
N PRO A 12 0.34 -8.01 22.28
CA PRO A 12 -1.00 -7.93 22.84
C PRO A 12 -1.95 -8.60 21.87
N ARG A 13 -2.58 -9.69 22.32
CA ARG A 13 -3.54 -10.48 21.52
C ARG A 13 -4.55 -9.53 20.90
N MET A 14 -4.44 -9.36 19.59
CA MET A 14 -5.45 -8.71 18.79
C MET A 14 -6.79 -9.38 19.13
N ARG A 15 -7.74 -8.63 19.69
CA ARG A 15 -9.04 -9.19 20.05
C ARG A 15 -9.86 -9.29 18.79
N VAL A 16 -10.04 -10.52 18.31
CA VAL A 16 -10.90 -10.84 17.17
C VAL A 16 -12.18 -11.51 17.63
N SER A 17 -13.25 -11.38 16.85
CA SER A 17 -14.56 -11.96 17.17
C SER A 17 -14.56 -13.49 17.10
N GLU A 18 -15.59 -14.14 17.68
CA GLU A 18 -15.77 -15.59 17.58
C GLU A 18 -15.88 -16.07 16.13
N GLN A 19 -16.48 -15.25 15.24
CA GLN A 19 -16.56 -15.52 13.81
C GLN A 19 -15.16 -15.63 13.19
N ILE A 20 -14.26 -14.70 13.52
CA ILE A 20 -12.88 -14.70 13.01
C ILE A 20 -12.09 -15.86 13.61
N MET A 21 -12.25 -16.14 14.91
CA MET A 21 -11.61 -17.30 15.53
C MET A 21 -12.05 -18.62 14.91
N ALA A 22 -13.33 -18.77 14.54
CA ALA A 22 -13.82 -19.96 13.87
C ALA A 22 -13.15 -20.20 12.50
N VAL A 23 -12.76 -19.12 11.81
CA VAL A 23 -12.04 -19.16 10.52
C VAL A 23 -10.57 -19.54 10.72
N LEU A 24 -9.92 -18.93 11.71
CA LEU A 24 -8.51 -19.19 12.00
C LEU A 24 -8.28 -20.59 12.61
N GLY A 25 -9.30 -21.15 13.25
CA GLY A 25 -9.25 -22.46 13.91
C GLY A 25 -8.67 -22.39 15.33
N PRO A 26 -8.50 -23.55 15.99
CA PRO A 26 -7.97 -23.62 17.34
C PRO A 26 -6.49 -23.21 17.40
N ASP A 27 -6.10 -22.53 18.48
CA ASP A 27 -4.73 -22.13 18.83
C ASP A 27 -3.91 -21.50 17.68
N PRO A 28 -4.44 -20.46 17.00
CA PRO A 28 -3.72 -19.82 15.90
C PRO A 28 -2.44 -19.14 16.42
N VAL A 29 -1.38 -19.25 15.63
CA VAL A 29 -0.09 -18.61 15.93
C VAL A 29 -0.04 -17.25 15.25
N TRP A 30 0.05 -16.21 16.05
CA TRP A 30 0.13 -14.81 15.59
C TRP A 30 1.58 -14.37 15.52
N SER A 31 1.93 -13.65 14.45
CA SER A 31 3.26 -13.08 14.26
C SER A 31 3.17 -11.75 13.52
N ASP A 32 4.06 -10.85 13.88
CA ASP A 32 4.40 -9.61 13.17
C ASP A 32 5.43 -9.85 12.04
N GLN A 33 5.88 -11.09 11.84
CA GLN A 33 6.81 -11.44 10.77
C GLN A 33 6.07 -11.59 9.44
N HIS A 34 6.14 -10.54 8.63
CA HIS A 34 5.71 -10.51 7.24
C HIS A 34 6.53 -9.51 6.43
N GLU A 35 6.34 -9.50 5.10
CA GLU A 35 6.85 -8.46 4.21
C GLU A 35 6.03 -7.17 4.44
N GLY A 36 6.68 -6.01 4.51
CA GLY A 36 6.07 -4.71 4.85
C GLY A 36 6.10 -4.36 6.35
N MET A 37 6.32 -3.09 6.67
CA MET A 37 6.58 -2.62 8.06
C MET A 37 5.39 -1.93 8.75
N SER A 38 4.17 -1.96 8.18
CA SER A 38 3.03 -1.37 8.89
C SER A 38 2.60 -2.32 10.02
N GLY A 39 2.74 -1.87 11.28
CA GLY A 39 2.31 -2.61 12.49
C GLY A 39 0.79 -2.83 12.61
N GLN A 40 0.08 -2.82 11.49
CA GLN A 40 -1.37 -2.88 11.34
C GLN A 40 -1.85 -4.21 10.74
N VAL A 41 -0.92 -5.08 10.34
CA VAL A 41 -1.17 -6.41 9.80
C VAL A 41 -0.55 -7.44 10.72
N MET A 42 -1.24 -8.57 10.93
CA MET A 42 -0.65 -9.73 11.60
C MET A 42 -0.75 -10.95 10.69
N ARG A 43 0.37 -11.64 10.55
CA ARG A 43 0.41 -12.97 9.92
C ARG A 43 -0.07 -13.99 10.93
N VAL A 44 -1.05 -14.80 10.54
CA VAL A 44 -1.67 -15.80 11.40
C VAL A 44 -1.58 -17.17 10.74
N THR A 45 -0.88 -18.09 11.40
CA THR A 45 -0.89 -19.51 11.00
C THR A 45 -2.01 -20.20 11.78
N GLY A 46 -3.10 -20.52 11.07
CA GLY A 46 -4.25 -21.24 11.59
C GLY A 46 -4.29 -22.70 11.14
N ALA A 47 -5.33 -23.43 11.56
CA ALA A 47 -5.48 -24.86 11.24
C ALA A 47 -5.65 -25.12 9.73
N ALA A 48 -6.23 -24.17 9.00
CA ALA A 48 -6.52 -24.29 7.57
C ALA A 48 -5.44 -23.66 6.66
N GLY A 49 -4.43 -22.98 7.22
CA GLY A 49 -3.39 -22.33 6.44
C GLY A 49 -2.89 -21.02 7.06
N VAL A 50 -2.30 -20.18 6.22
CA VAL A 50 -1.77 -18.87 6.60
C VAL A 50 -2.77 -17.79 6.18
N PHE A 51 -2.93 -16.81 7.05
CA PHE A 51 -3.84 -15.68 6.87
C PHE A 51 -3.15 -14.37 7.24
N TYR A 52 -3.67 -13.27 6.71
CA TYR A 52 -3.29 -11.92 7.10
C TYR A 52 -4.51 -11.23 7.71
N VAL A 53 -4.36 -10.74 8.94
CA VAL A 53 -5.44 -10.10 9.71
C VAL A 53 -5.14 -8.63 9.88
N LYS A 54 -6.08 -7.78 9.45
CA LYS A 54 -6.05 -6.32 9.64
C LYS A 54 -7.24 -5.88 10.48
N GLN A 55 -7.12 -4.79 11.23
CA GLN A 55 -8.20 -4.27 12.08
C GLN A 55 -8.44 -2.77 11.96
N GLY A 56 -9.64 -2.36 12.39
CA GLY A 56 -10.03 -0.96 12.53
C GLY A 56 -10.41 -0.31 11.19
N PRO A 57 -10.36 1.04 11.12
CA PRO A 57 -10.77 1.79 9.94
C PRO A 57 -10.06 1.38 8.64
N ILE A 58 -8.78 0.99 8.73
CA ILE A 58 -8.01 0.56 7.55
C ILE A 58 -8.55 -0.76 6.98
N ALA A 59 -8.92 -1.71 7.84
CA ALA A 59 -9.52 -2.97 7.43
C ALA A 59 -10.88 -2.77 6.74
N VAL A 60 -11.68 -1.81 7.21
CA VAL A 60 -12.96 -1.44 6.58
C VAL A 60 -12.73 -0.87 5.19
N ALA A 61 -11.83 0.13 5.09
CA ALA A 61 -11.52 0.80 3.83
C ALA A 61 -10.97 -0.16 2.76
N GLU A 62 -10.06 -1.05 3.17
CA GLU A 62 -9.46 -2.04 2.29
C GLU A 62 -10.44 -3.15 1.90
N HIS A 63 -11.29 -3.62 2.82
CA HIS A 63 -12.34 -4.60 2.49
C HIS A 63 -13.26 -4.10 1.37
N GLU A 64 -13.72 -2.84 1.43
CA GLU A 64 -14.56 -2.25 0.39
C GLU A 64 -13.84 -2.18 -0.95
N ARG A 65 -12.57 -1.77 -0.95
CA ARG A 65 -11.74 -1.62 -2.15
C ARG A 65 -11.37 -2.96 -2.77
N LEU A 66 -10.98 -3.97 -1.98
CA LEU A 66 -10.74 -5.34 -2.45
C LEU A 66 -11.98 -5.96 -3.10
N ARG A 67 -13.17 -5.76 -2.49
CA ARG A 67 -14.43 -6.26 -3.07
C ARG A 67 -14.76 -5.64 -4.41
N TRP A 68 -14.40 -4.37 -4.60
CA TRP A 68 -14.59 -3.66 -5.86
C TRP A 68 -13.53 -4.07 -6.90
N LEU A 69 -12.25 -4.06 -6.49
CA LEU A 69 -11.08 -4.25 -7.36
C LEU A 69 -10.98 -5.66 -7.94
N LYS A 70 -11.44 -6.70 -7.21
CA LYS A 70 -11.41 -8.10 -7.69
C LYS A 70 -12.11 -8.35 -9.03
N ARG A 71 -12.89 -7.38 -9.53
CA ARG A 71 -13.54 -7.42 -10.85
C ARG A 71 -12.58 -7.06 -11.99
N TRP A 72 -11.45 -6.43 -11.67
CA TRP A 72 -10.54 -5.78 -12.61
C TRP A 72 -9.11 -6.33 -12.51
N ALA A 73 -8.67 -6.70 -11.29
CA ALA A 73 -7.32 -7.21 -11.03
C ALA A 73 -7.35 -8.37 -10.05
N ALA A 74 -6.27 -9.16 -10.02
CA ALA A 74 -6.08 -10.18 -9.01
C ALA A 74 -5.78 -9.53 -7.65
N VAL A 75 -6.47 -10.00 -6.61
CA VAL A 75 -6.36 -9.52 -5.23
C VAL A 75 -6.42 -10.73 -4.27
N PRO A 76 -5.98 -10.60 -3.01
CA PRO A 76 -6.11 -11.67 -2.03
C PRO A 76 -7.57 -12.11 -1.82
N GLY A 77 -7.74 -13.40 -1.54
CA GLY A 77 -9.04 -13.94 -1.18
C GLY A 77 -9.52 -13.38 0.16
N ILE A 78 -10.66 -12.70 0.19
CA ILE A 78 -11.31 -12.29 1.44
C ILE A 78 -11.93 -13.53 2.08
N VAL A 79 -11.36 -13.99 3.19
CA VAL A 79 -11.82 -15.18 3.93
C VAL A 79 -12.93 -14.80 4.90
N ALA A 80 -12.77 -13.68 5.61
CA ALA A 80 -13.77 -13.18 6.54
C ALA A 80 -13.67 -11.67 6.73
N PHE A 81 -14.81 -11.06 7.05
CA PHE A 81 -14.91 -9.69 7.52
C PHE A 81 -16.06 -9.59 8.51
N ASP A 82 -15.80 -9.02 9.69
CA ASP A 82 -16.80 -8.87 10.77
C ASP A 82 -17.21 -7.41 11.02
N GLY A 83 -16.86 -6.51 10.10
CA GLY A 83 -17.11 -5.08 10.22
C GLY A 83 -15.96 -4.29 10.86
N GLN A 84 -15.01 -4.95 11.53
CA GLN A 84 -13.84 -4.30 12.14
C GLN A 84 -12.53 -5.04 11.86
N SER A 85 -12.58 -6.34 11.58
CA SER A 85 -11.43 -7.19 11.27
C SER A 85 -11.59 -7.78 9.87
N LEU A 86 -10.54 -7.69 9.07
CA LEU A 86 -10.43 -8.27 7.73
C LEU A 86 -9.44 -9.44 7.77
N VAL A 87 -9.84 -10.60 7.26
CA VAL A 87 -9.00 -11.79 7.11
C VAL A 87 -8.80 -12.08 5.64
N LEU A 88 -7.56 -12.04 5.20
CA LEU A 88 -7.14 -12.35 3.84
C LEU A 88 -6.43 -13.70 3.82
N ALA A 89 -6.68 -14.47 2.76
CA ALA A 89 -5.94 -15.69 2.49
C ALA A 89 -4.51 -15.33 2.07
N ASP A 90 -3.54 -16.11 2.53
CA ASP A 90 -2.19 -16.05 1.97
C ASP A 90 -2.22 -16.38 0.47
N VAL A 91 -1.60 -15.52 -0.33
CA VAL A 91 -1.45 -15.69 -1.77
C VAL A 91 -0.37 -16.73 -2.08
N GLY A 92 0.55 -16.97 -1.14
CA GLY A 92 1.64 -17.95 -1.32
C GLY A 92 2.69 -17.51 -2.35
N ALA A 93 2.84 -16.20 -2.53
CA ALA A 93 3.77 -15.60 -3.48
C ALA A 93 4.53 -14.43 -2.83
N PRO A 94 5.82 -14.24 -3.15
CA PRO A 94 6.58 -13.09 -2.67
C PRO A 94 6.12 -11.80 -3.35
N SER A 95 6.36 -10.66 -2.70
CA SER A 95 6.33 -9.35 -3.34
C SER A 95 7.42 -9.20 -4.41
N LEU A 96 7.26 -8.23 -5.31
CA LEU A 96 8.30 -7.84 -6.25
C LEU A 96 9.56 -7.33 -5.53
N GLU A 97 9.38 -6.65 -4.39
CA GLU A 97 10.48 -6.22 -3.53
C GLU A 97 11.32 -7.41 -3.06
N THR A 98 10.66 -8.45 -2.52
CA THR A 98 11.34 -9.63 -1.99
C THR A 98 11.90 -10.54 -3.08
N ALA A 99 11.14 -10.72 -4.17
CA ALA A 99 11.59 -11.53 -5.30
C ALA A 99 12.72 -10.87 -6.09
N ALA A 100 12.74 -9.53 -6.12
CA ALA A 100 13.72 -8.69 -6.80
C ALA A 100 14.12 -9.20 -8.22
N PRO A 101 13.16 -9.55 -9.10
CA PRO A 101 13.51 -10.05 -10.43
C PRO A 101 14.19 -8.94 -11.26
N PRO A 102 15.09 -9.27 -12.20
CA PRO A 102 15.72 -8.27 -13.07
C PRO A 102 14.70 -7.39 -13.81
N GLU A 103 13.53 -7.93 -14.14
CA GLU A 103 12.46 -7.24 -14.87
C GLU A 103 11.48 -6.47 -13.96
N ILE A 104 11.83 -6.24 -12.68
CA ILE A 104 10.93 -5.63 -11.67
C ILE A 104 10.25 -4.36 -12.18
N GLY A 105 11.01 -3.42 -12.76
CA GLY A 105 10.47 -2.18 -13.32
C GLY A 105 9.45 -2.45 -14.43
N THR A 106 9.77 -3.37 -15.34
CA THR A 106 8.88 -3.74 -16.44
C THR A 106 7.58 -4.39 -15.95
N VAL A 107 7.63 -5.24 -14.90
CA VAL A 107 6.43 -5.85 -14.32
C VAL A 107 5.59 -4.77 -13.62
N LEU A 108 6.22 -3.96 -12.78
CA LEU A 108 5.55 -2.91 -12.01
C LEU A 108 4.86 -1.88 -12.93
N GLY A 109 5.51 -1.48 -14.03
CA GLY A 109 4.94 -0.54 -15.01
C GLY A 109 3.75 -1.13 -15.77
N ARG A 110 3.80 -2.42 -16.13
CA ARG A 110 2.69 -3.13 -16.80
C ARG A 110 1.47 -3.26 -15.90
N VAL A 111 1.67 -3.63 -14.63
CA VAL A 111 0.58 -3.79 -13.66
C VAL A 111 -0.10 -2.44 -13.41
N LEU A 112 0.68 -1.38 -13.18
CA LEU A 112 0.14 -0.05 -12.94
C LEU A 112 -0.65 0.49 -14.14
N ARG A 113 -0.12 0.29 -15.35
CA ARG A 113 -0.82 0.66 -16.58
C ARG A 113 -2.17 -0.04 -16.69
N GLY A 114 -2.25 -1.32 -16.31
CA GLY A 114 -3.50 -2.07 -16.28
C GLY A 114 -4.52 -1.48 -15.30
N LEU A 115 -4.07 -1.15 -14.08
CA LEU A 115 -4.90 -0.49 -13.07
C LEU A 115 -5.40 0.89 -13.53
N HIS A 116 -4.50 1.72 -14.06
CA HIS A 116 -4.81 3.07 -14.54
C HIS A 116 -5.67 3.08 -15.81
N ALA A 117 -5.81 1.95 -16.51
CA ALA A 117 -6.68 1.81 -17.67
C ALA A 117 -8.15 1.50 -17.29
N ILE A 118 -8.45 1.27 -16.00
CA ILE A 118 -9.84 1.15 -15.54
C ILE A 118 -10.52 2.51 -15.70
N GLU A 119 -11.70 2.51 -16.34
CA GLU A 119 -12.50 3.71 -16.52
C GLU A 119 -12.82 4.38 -15.18
N VAL A 120 -12.47 5.66 -15.04
CA VAL A 120 -12.64 6.43 -13.80
C VAL A 120 -14.09 6.40 -13.30
N GLY A 121 -15.07 6.38 -14.21
CA GLY A 121 -16.50 6.32 -13.88
C GLY A 121 -16.96 5.01 -13.20
N GLU A 122 -16.15 3.95 -13.26
CA GLU A 122 -16.44 2.67 -12.60
C GLU A 122 -16.01 2.64 -11.12
N CYS A 123 -15.13 3.56 -10.71
CA CYS A 123 -14.58 3.60 -9.36
C CYS A 123 -15.43 4.48 -8.43
N PRO A 124 -15.98 3.91 -7.33
CA PRO A 124 -16.84 4.66 -6.40
C PRO A 124 -16.05 5.43 -5.34
N PHE A 125 -14.72 5.31 -5.31
CA PHE A 125 -13.87 5.88 -4.28
C PHE A 125 -13.20 7.14 -4.80
N ASP A 126 -13.31 8.25 -4.06
CA ASP A 126 -12.69 9.52 -4.40
C ASP A 126 -11.44 9.72 -3.54
N GLU A 127 -10.28 9.83 -4.18
CA GLU A 127 -8.97 10.05 -3.56
C GLU A 127 -8.26 11.26 -4.22
N ARG A 128 -9.03 12.15 -4.86
CA ARG A 128 -8.52 13.40 -5.43
C ARG A 128 -7.92 14.31 -4.37
N LEU A 129 -7.15 15.29 -4.81
CA LEU A 129 -6.38 16.18 -3.92
C LEU A 129 -7.22 16.85 -2.83
N ASP A 130 -8.46 17.25 -3.10
CA ASP A 130 -9.33 17.81 -2.06
C ASP A 130 -9.56 16.83 -0.90
N VAL A 131 -9.82 15.56 -1.21
CA VAL A 131 -10.04 14.51 -0.22
C VAL A 131 -8.74 14.22 0.53
N ARG A 132 -7.63 14.05 -0.18
CA ARG A 132 -6.34 13.70 0.43
C ARG A 132 -5.76 14.83 1.26
N LEU A 133 -5.83 16.09 0.82
CA LEU A 133 -5.38 17.24 1.60
C LEU A 133 -6.25 17.47 2.85
N ALA A 134 -7.57 17.25 2.77
CA ALA A 134 -8.43 17.30 3.95
C ALA A 134 -8.09 16.18 4.97
N ARG A 135 -7.76 14.98 4.47
CA ARG A 135 -7.31 13.85 5.30
C ARG A 135 -5.95 14.14 5.93
N ALA A 136 -4.98 14.65 5.17
CA ALA A 136 -3.67 15.10 5.65
C ALA A 136 -3.82 16.15 6.77
N GLY A 137 -4.63 17.19 6.56
CA GLY A 137 -4.90 18.20 7.59
C GLY A 137 -5.59 17.67 8.85
N THR A 138 -6.33 16.55 8.74
CA THR A 138 -6.89 15.85 9.91
C THR A 138 -5.83 15.05 10.64
N ARG A 139 -4.92 14.37 9.92
CA ARG A 139 -3.80 13.62 10.51
C ARG A 139 -2.81 14.54 11.22
N VAL A 140 -2.45 15.67 10.62
CA VAL A 140 -1.58 16.68 11.24
C VAL A 140 -2.21 17.21 12.54
N ARG A 141 -3.48 17.63 12.52
CA ARG A 141 -4.18 18.08 13.74
C ARG A 141 -4.32 16.99 14.81
N GLY A 142 -4.39 15.74 14.40
CA GLY A 142 -4.48 14.58 15.28
C GLY A 142 -3.13 14.09 15.82
N GLY A 143 -2.01 14.66 15.37
CA GLY A 143 -0.67 14.16 15.72
C GLY A 143 -0.42 12.73 15.21
N LEU A 144 -0.99 12.39 14.06
CA LEU A 144 -0.93 11.04 13.45
C LEU A 144 0.10 10.94 12.32
N VAL A 145 0.87 12.00 12.06
CA VAL A 145 1.94 12.01 11.06
C VAL A 145 3.25 11.80 11.79
N ASP A 146 4.01 10.78 11.38
CA ASP A 146 5.32 10.48 11.92
C ASP A 146 6.39 11.28 11.16
N ALA A 147 6.91 12.33 11.79
CA ALA A 147 7.91 13.19 11.16
C ALA A 147 9.31 12.54 11.15
N ASP A 148 9.52 11.47 11.92
CA ASP A 148 10.79 10.74 11.94
C ASP A 148 10.91 9.77 10.74
N ASP A 149 9.79 9.50 10.05
CA ASP A 149 9.71 8.63 8.86
C ASP A 149 9.78 9.43 7.55
N PHE A 150 10.01 10.75 7.61
CA PHE A 150 10.09 11.56 6.40
C PHE A 150 11.32 11.22 5.54
N ASP A 151 11.17 11.37 4.22
CA ASP A 151 12.29 11.22 3.27
C ASP A 151 13.46 12.15 3.67
N GLU A 152 14.70 11.75 3.36
CA GLU A 152 15.91 12.47 3.77
C GLU A 152 15.92 13.97 3.37
N ASP A 153 15.30 14.33 2.25
CA ASP A 153 15.23 15.71 1.77
C ASP A 153 14.08 16.52 2.39
N HIS A 154 13.24 15.90 3.21
CA HIS A 154 12.25 16.52 4.09
C HIS A 154 12.61 16.39 5.58
N ALA A 155 13.75 15.78 5.90
CA ALA A 155 14.21 15.60 7.28
C ALA A 155 14.27 16.94 8.04
N GLY A 156 13.64 16.96 9.22
CA GLY A 156 13.58 18.13 10.10
C GLY A 156 12.43 19.10 9.80
N CYS A 157 11.64 18.88 8.75
CA CYS A 157 10.36 19.56 8.59
C CYS A 157 9.34 19.03 9.59
N SER A 158 8.49 19.92 10.10
CA SER A 158 7.30 19.52 10.85
C SER A 158 6.16 19.10 9.90
N PRO A 159 5.23 18.24 10.35
CA PRO A 159 4.04 17.90 9.56
C PRO A 159 3.20 19.11 9.14
N GLN A 160 3.18 20.18 9.94
CA GLN A 160 2.48 21.41 9.60
C GLN A 160 3.17 22.17 8.46
N GLU A 161 4.51 22.25 8.45
CA GLU A 161 5.26 22.90 7.37
C GLU A 161 5.08 22.15 6.04
N VAL A 162 5.08 20.82 6.07
CA VAL A 162 4.80 20.00 4.88
C VAL A 162 3.37 20.25 4.37
N LEU A 163 2.37 20.27 5.26
CA LEU A 163 0.99 20.56 4.89
C LEU A 163 0.82 21.96 4.27
N ASP A 164 1.46 22.98 4.85
CA ASP A 164 1.40 24.35 4.33
C ASP A 164 2.02 24.42 2.92
N ARG A 165 3.13 23.70 2.70
CA ARG A 165 3.77 23.58 1.40
C ARG A 165 2.89 22.86 0.38
N LEU A 166 2.24 21.76 0.76
CA LEU A 166 1.29 21.02 -0.10
C LEU A 166 0.09 21.88 -0.53
N ILE A 167 -0.38 22.77 0.33
CA ILE A 167 -1.44 23.72 0.02
C ILE A 167 -0.94 24.79 -0.96
N ALA A 168 0.26 25.32 -0.73
CA ALA A 168 0.84 26.38 -1.56
C ALA A 168 1.27 25.90 -2.96
N GLU A 169 1.80 24.69 -3.06
CA GLU A 169 2.38 24.13 -4.31
C GLU A 169 1.40 23.25 -5.10
N ARG A 170 0.13 23.20 -4.67
CA ARG A 170 -0.92 22.36 -5.25
C ARG A 170 -0.95 22.43 -6.79
N PRO A 171 -0.90 21.29 -7.51
CA PRO A 171 -1.09 21.26 -8.96
C PRO A 171 -2.43 21.88 -9.37
N ALA A 172 -2.41 22.69 -10.43
CA ALA A 172 -3.62 23.36 -10.93
C ALA A 172 -4.62 22.37 -11.58
N GLU A 173 -4.11 21.28 -12.16
CA GLU A 173 -4.90 20.29 -12.88
C GLU A 173 -4.51 18.88 -12.41
N GLU A 174 -5.50 18.02 -12.23
CA GLU A 174 -5.35 16.59 -11.96
C GLU A 174 -5.53 15.79 -13.26
N ASP A 175 -4.77 14.70 -13.41
CA ASP A 175 -4.90 13.70 -14.47
C ASP A 175 -5.47 12.40 -13.87
N PRO A 176 -6.81 12.33 -13.68
CA PRO A 176 -7.43 11.31 -12.86
C PRO A 176 -7.40 9.92 -13.49
N VAL A 177 -7.01 8.94 -12.69
CA VAL A 177 -7.04 7.50 -12.98
C VAL A 177 -7.57 6.76 -11.76
N VAL A 178 -7.86 5.46 -11.89
CA VAL A 178 -8.00 4.60 -10.70
C VAL A 178 -6.60 4.32 -10.17
N ALA A 179 -6.21 4.98 -9.09
CA ALA A 179 -4.92 4.82 -8.44
C ALA A 179 -4.99 3.79 -7.30
N HIS A 180 -3.91 3.06 -7.08
CA HIS A 180 -3.68 2.17 -5.95
C HIS A 180 -3.62 2.95 -4.63
N GLY A 181 -2.93 4.08 -4.65
CA GLY A 181 -2.80 5.01 -3.55
C GLY A 181 -1.68 4.72 -2.55
N ASP A 182 -0.87 3.69 -2.83
CA ASP A 182 0.35 3.27 -2.11
C ASP A 182 1.12 2.24 -2.98
N TYR A 183 1.51 2.65 -4.18
CA TYR A 183 1.99 1.71 -5.21
C TYR A 183 3.51 1.47 -5.13
N THR A 184 3.91 0.58 -4.23
CA THR A 184 5.30 0.16 -4.00
C THR A 184 5.58 -1.23 -4.60
N PRO A 185 6.86 -1.61 -4.83
CA PRO A 185 7.22 -2.98 -5.18
C PRO A 185 6.80 -4.02 -4.12
N GLY A 186 6.71 -3.62 -2.85
CA GLY A 186 6.23 -4.46 -1.75
C GLY A 186 4.75 -4.84 -1.90
N ASN A 187 3.96 -3.98 -2.54
CA ASN A 187 2.50 -4.13 -2.66
C ASN A 187 2.04 -4.88 -3.92
N VAL A 188 2.97 -5.48 -4.67
CA VAL A 188 2.69 -6.30 -5.86
C VAL A 188 3.27 -7.69 -5.67
N LEU A 189 2.42 -8.68 -5.42
CA LEU A 189 2.83 -10.08 -5.31
C LEU A 189 2.89 -10.76 -6.67
N VAL A 190 3.88 -11.61 -6.89
CA VAL A 190 4.10 -12.31 -8.17
C VAL A 190 4.04 -13.83 -8.01
N PRO A 191 2.84 -14.44 -8.17
CA PRO A 191 2.71 -15.89 -8.19
C PRO A 191 3.51 -16.52 -9.33
N PRO A 192 3.99 -17.76 -9.17
CA PRO A 192 4.69 -18.48 -10.25
C PRO A 192 3.79 -18.76 -11.47
N VAL A 193 2.47 -18.78 -11.25
CA VAL A 193 1.44 -18.96 -12.29
C VAL A 193 0.29 -18.01 -11.99
N GLY A 194 -0.17 -17.27 -13.01
CA GLY A 194 -1.29 -16.34 -12.91
C GLY A 194 -0.84 -14.88 -13.03
N ASP A 195 -1.78 -13.98 -12.76
CA ASP A 195 -1.55 -12.54 -12.81
C ASP A 195 -0.93 -12.03 -11.49
N PRO A 196 -0.14 -10.94 -11.53
CA PRO A 196 0.30 -10.26 -10.32
C PRO A 196 -0.88 -9.84 -9.43
N VAL A 197 -0.70 -9.96 -8.12
CA VAL A 197 -1.75 -9.73 -7.12
C VAL A 197 -1.47 -8.44 -6.37
N LEU A 198 -2.43 -7.51 -6.37
CA LEU A 198 -2.34 -6.24 -5.65
C LEU A 198 -2.80 -6.41 -4.20
N ILE A 199 -1.99 -5.93 -3.27
CA ILE A 199 -2.27 -5.91 -1.81
C ILE A 199 -2.25 -4.48 -1.28
N ASP A 200 -2.67 -4.28 -0.03
CA ASP A 200 -2.61 -2.97 0.64
C ASP A 200 -3.36 -1.85 -0.11
N VAL A 201 -4.47 -2.23 -0.74
CA VAL A 201 -5.33 -1.34 -1.53
C VAL A 201 -6.26 -0.48 -0.68
N GLY A 202 -5.91 -0.18 0.58
CA GLY A 202 -6.73 0.64 1.47
C GLY A 202 -6.86 2.10 1.00
N GLY A 203 -5.85 2.58 0.26
CA GLY A 203 -5.78 3.93 -0.33
C GLY A 203 -6.37 4.06 -1.74
N LEU A 204 -6.89 2.97 -2.32
CA LEU A 204 -7.31 2.94 -3.73
C LEU A 204 -8.48 3.91 -4.02
N GLY A 205 -8.42 4.60 -5.14
CA GLY A 205 -9.51 5.46 -5.60
C GLY A 205 -9.15 6.32 -6.78
N VAL A 206 -10.10 7.15 -7.22
CA VAL A 206 -9.87 8.13 -8.28
C VAL A 206 -8.92 9.21 -7.77
N ALA A 207 -7.74 9.30 -8.36
CA ALA A 207 -6.72 10.29 -8.01
C ALA A 207 -5.86 10.62 -9.24
N ASP A 208 -5.06 11.67 -9.16
CA ASP A 208 -4.04 11.93 -10.18
C ASP A 208 -3.05 10.75 -10.27
N ARG A 209 -2.71 10.32 -11.49
CA ARG A 209 -1.78 9.19 -11.71
C ARG A 209 -0.43 9.34 -11.02
N TYR A 210 0.02 10.58 -10.79
CA TYR A 210 1.30 10.84 -10.14
C TYR A 210 1.31 10.43 -8.68
N LEU A 211 0.14 10.19 -8.08
CA LEU A 211 0.04 9.59 -6.77
C LEU A 211 0.76 8.25 -6.70
N ASP A 212 0.56 7.38 -7.68
CA ASP A 212 1.22 6.07 -7.73
C ASP A 212 2.61 6.17 -8.36
N LEU A 213 2.79 7.00 -9.39
CA LEU A 213 4.09 7.14 -10.07
C LEU A 213 5.18 7.67 -9.13
N ALA A 214 4.85 8.63 -8.26
CA ALA A 214 5.84 9.23 -7.35
C ALA A 214 6.40 8.19 -6.38
N ILE A 215 5.53 7.39 -5.77
CA ILE A 215 5.91 6.35 -4.80
C ILE A 215 6.67 5.22 -5.49
N ALA A 216 6.18 4.73 -6.63
CA ALA A 216 6.87 3.68 -7.38
C ALA A 216 8.27 4.10 -7.81
N VAL A 217 8.44 5.34 -8.27
CA VAL A 217 9.75 5.86 -8.71
C VAL A 217 10.69 6.07 -7.53
N ARG A 218 10.19 6.51 -6.37
CA ARG A 218 10.98 6.66 -5.13
C ARG A 218 11.62 5.32 -4.78
N ASP A 219 10.81 4.28 -4.61
CA ASP A 219 11.26 2.96 -4.15
C ASP A 219 12.11 2.26 -5.22
N LEU A 220 11.69 2.27 -6.49
CA LEU A 220 12.49 1.70 -7.57
C LEU A 220 13.89 2.32 -7.65
N ARG A 221 13.97 3.64 -7.48
CA ARG A 221 15.25 4.36 -7.54
C ARG A 221 16.12 4.04 -6.33
N ALA A 222 15.54 3.97 -5.14
CA ALA A 222 16.26 3.70 -3.90
C ALA A 222 16.83 2.27 -3.89
N ASP A 223 16.02 1.28 -4.27
CA ASP A 223 16.34 -0.13 -4.03
C ASP A 223 16.91 -0.85 -5.26
N PHE A 224 16.53 -0.42 -6.47
CA PHE A 224 16.87 -1.12 -7.72
C PHE A 224 17.64 -0.24 -8.73
N GLY A 225 17.70 1.07 -8.49
CA GLY A 225 18.48 2.03 -9.25
C GLY A 225 17.86 2.49 -10.59
N PRO A 226 18.53 3.41 -11.30
CA PRO A 226 17.98 4.07 -12.49
C PRO A 226 17.48 3.14 -13.61
N PRO A 227 18.16 2.02 -13.97
CA PRO A 227 17.67 1.15 -15.04
C PRO A 227 16.27 0.57 -14.77
N ALA A 228 15.94 0.26 -13.52
CA ALA A 228 14.61 -0.24 -13.17
C ALA A 228 13.53 0.84 -13.33
N VAL A 229 13.86 2.11 -13.07
CA VAL A 229 12.98 3.26 -13.31
C VAL A 229 12.75 3.47 -14.81
N ASP A 230 13.80 3.35 -15.63
CA ASP A 230 13.70 3.46 -17.09
C ASP A 230 12.79 2.37 -17.66
N ASP A 231 12.99 1.12 -17.24
CA ASP A 231 12.16 -0.03 -17.62
C ASP A 231 10.70 0.13 -17.16
N PHE A 232 10.49 0.71 -15.97
CA PHE A 232 9.16 1.02 -15.45
C PHE A 232 8.41 2.01 -16.35
N PHE A 233 9.03 3.13 -16.70
CA PHE A 233 8.38 4.12 -17.57
C PHE A 233 8.16 3.59 -18.99
N ALA A 234 9.11 2.82 -19.53
CA ALA A 234 8.96 2.17 -20.83
C ALA A 234 7.76 1.21 -20.85
N ALA A 235 7.54 0.46 -19.77
CA ALA A 235 6.41 -0.46 -19.63
C ALA A 235 5.07 0.25 -19.35
N TYR A 236 5.10 1.27 -18.49
CA TYR A 236 3.92 2.07 -18.13
C TYR A 236 3.40 2.87 -19.34
N GLY A 237 4.29 3.40 -20.18
CA GLY A 237 3.95 4.07 -21.43
C GLY A 237 3.55 5.55 -21.24
N LEU A 238 4.28 6.28 -20.41
CA LEU A 238 4.11 7.72 -20.24
C LEU A 238 5.05 8.48 -21.19
N ASP A 239 4.48 9.32 -22.06
CA ASP A 239 5.25 10.06 -23.07
C ASP A 239 6.06 11.23 -22.50
N VAL A 240 5.50 11.94 -21.50
CA VAL A 240 6.11 13.12 -20.89
C VAL A 240 5.98 13.05 -19.38
N LEU A 241 7.11 13.19 -18.69
CA LEU A 241 7.17 13.19 -17.24
C LEU A 241 7.08 14.62 -16.67
N ASP A 242 6.07 14.89 -15.86
CA ASP A 242 5.96 16.07 -15.01
C ASP A 242 6.71 15.85 -13.68
N GLU A 243 7.98 16.25 -13.65
CA GLU A 243 8.85 16.19 -12.47
C GLU A 243 8.30 16.96 -11.27
N ARG A 244 7.54 18.05 -11.51
CA ARG A 244 6.94 18.83 -10.43
C ARG A 244 5.81 18.06 -9.76
N LYS A 245 5.00 17.33 -10.53
CA LYS A 245 4.00 16.42 -9.96
C LYS A 245 4.65 15.25 -9.23
N LEU A 246 5.72 14.65 -9.76
CA LEU A 246 6.47 13.62 -9.01
C LEU A 246 6.91 14.12 -7.63
N GLY A 247 7.55 15.30 -7.58
CA GLY A 247 7.97 15.90 -6.32
C GLY A 247 6.80 16.22 -5.39
N TYR A 248 5.70 16.74 -5.93
CA TYR A 248 4.50 17.07 -5.15
C TYR A 248 3.85 15.83 -4.51
N PHE A 249 3.66 14.76 -5.29
CA PHE A 249 3.00 13.56 -4.79
C PHE A 249 3.89 12.73 -3.86
N ARG A 250 5.22 12.81 -3.99
CA ARG A 250 6.15 12.28 -2.99
C ARG A 250 6.05 13.05 -1.67
N LEU A 251 6.01 14.39 -1.72
CA LEU A 251 5.77 15.22 -0.53
C LEU A 251 4.39 14.94 0.11
N LEU A 252 3.38 14.61 -0.69
CA LEU A 252 2.05 14.26 -0.19
C LEU A 252 2.06 12.94 0.58
N ASP A 253 2.91 11.99 0.16
CA ASP A 253 3.03 10.67 0.78
C ASP A 253 3.51 10.76 2.24
N GLU A 254 4.37 11.73 2.56
CA GLU A 254 4.81 12.05 3.93
C GLU A 254 3.66 12.27 4.92
N MET A 255 2.46 12.60 4.42
CA MET A 255 1.28 12.80 5.26
C MET A 255 0.58 11.51 5.66
N PHE A 256 1.00 10.33 5.19
CA PHE A 256 0.28 9.06 5.31
C PHE A 256 1.09 7.93 5.95
#